data_AF-A0A958CUB0-F1
#
_entry.id   AF-A0A958CUB0-F1
#
_cell.length_a   1.000
_cell.length_b   1.000
_cell.length_c   1.000
_cell.angle_alpha   90.00
_cell.angle_beta   90.00
_cell.angle_gamma   90.00
#
_symmetry.space_group_name_H-M   'P 1'
#
loop_
_entity.id
_entity.type
_entity.pdbx_description
1 polymer ?
#
loop_
_entity_poly.entity_id
_entity_poly.type
_entity_poly.pdbx_seq_one_letter_code
_entity_poly.pdbx_strand_id
1 'polypeptide(L)'
;MTRRRGCVGALLVLMALCVLASLVSIVSNRNLSIAPPAVDRLADVDKARLAEALHLRQALGNDIWPGFADTDIPVLLWNRETSFLVGVDQAPAGWQPVPDDTFLGEPYFYQPTDNPQNFAVPVGDRLAASIATKSETDAFLVEQFQSMLPPVVKQVFPYSALIQPSEVQITAVLHEGFHVLQSQVASAKLDAAEQINRLEGDYWQADEAQAGLWKEEVALLDQALKARSLDETRNLARQFIERRQARRAAQQLPDGLIQFERLIEWEEGLAKYVELASWQLAGNTPEYTPLATLSADPDFKDYATFDSRWSQEMSTMKRQVNEDGVTRFYYTGAAQAFLLDKLAPGWQAQAMAAGVFLEDLLAAAAGADHAR
;
A
#
# COMPACT_ATOMS: atom_id res chain seq x y z
N MET A 1 -35.37 -17.85 -42.44
CA MET A 1 -35.80 -16.50 -41.98
C MET A 1 -35.88 -16.34 -40.46
N THR A 2 -35.93 -17.41 -39.66
CA THR A 2 -36.03 -17.38 -38.18
C THR A 2 -34.74 -16.96 -37.46
N ARG A 3 -33.55 -17.38 -37.94
CA ARG A 3 -32.25 -16.99 -37.34
C ARG A 3 -31.95 -15.48 -37.38
N ARG A 4 -32.32 -14.77 -38.46
CA ARG A 4 -32.07 -13.32 -38.59
C ARG A 4 -32.89 -12.48 -37.60
N ARG A 5 -34.11 -12.90 -37.24
CA ARG A 5 -34.95 -12.20 -36.25
C ARG A 5 -34.41 -12.35 -34.82
N GLY A 6 -33.83 -13.52 -34.50
CA GLY A 6 -33.17 -13.75 -33.21
C GLY A 6 -31.92 -12.88 -33.00
N CYS A 7 -31.07 -12.73 -34.03
CA CYS A 7 -29.87 -11.88 -33.94
C CYS A 7 -30.20 -10.39 -33.78
N VAL A 8 -31.24 -9.88 -34.46
CA VAL A 8 -31.66 -8.48 -34.34
C VAL A 8 -32.27 -8.21 -32.96
N GLY A 9 -33.07 -9.14 -32.42
CA GLY A 9 -33.60 -9.03 -31.05
C GLY A 9 -32.50 -9.00 -30.00
N ALA A 10 -31.50 -9.90 -30.11
CA ALA A 10 -30.35 -9.92 -29.21
C ALA A 10 -29.52 -8.62 -29.27
N LEU A 11 -29.30 -8.08 -30.48
CA LEU A 11 -28.60 -6.80 -30.66
C LEU A 11 -29.36 -5.63 -30.02
N LEU A 12 -30.68 -5.57 -30.19
CA LEU A 12 -31.52 -4.53 -29.58
C LEU A 12 -31.51 -4.59 -28.05
N VAL A 13 -31.56 -5.81 -27.48
CA VAL A 13 -31.44 -6.00 -26.03
C VAL A 13 -30.07 -5.55 -25.53
N LEU A 14 -28.99 -5.92 -26.23
CA LEU A 14 -27.63 -5.50 -25.84
C LEU A 14 -27.48 -3.97 -25.91
N MET A 15 -28.00 -3.32 -26.97
CA MET A 15 -27.97 -1.86 -27.07
C MET A 15 -28.79 -1.20 -25.95
N ALA A 16 -29.97 -1.73 -25.62
CA ALA A 16 -30.77 -1.22 -24.52
C ALA A 16 -30.04 -1.36 -23.17
N LEU A 17 -29.35 -2.48 -22.93
CA LEU A 17 -28.51 -2.68 -21.75
C LEU A 17 -27.33 -1.70 -21.70
N CYS A 18 -26.64 -1.46 -22.83
CA CYS A 18 -25.57 -0.48 -22.89
C CYS A 18 -26.06 0.95 -22.60
N VAL A 19 -27.23 1.33 -23.14
CA VAL A 19 -27.85 2.65 -22.85
C VAL A 19 -28.22 2.75 -21.38
N LEU A 20 -28.85 1.71 -20.81
CA LEU A 20 -29.21 1.69 -19.39
C LEU A 20 -27.97 1.80 -18.50
N ALA A 21 -26.92 1.02 -18.77
CA ALA A 21 -25.66 1.07 -18.05
C ALA A 21 -25.01 2.47 -18.14
N SER A 22 -25.05 3.10 -19.32
CA SER A 22 -24.54 4.46 -19.51
C SER A 22 -25.33 5.48 -18.69
N LEU A 23 -26.66 5.37 -18.65
CA LEU A 23 -27.52 6.25 -17.84
C LEU A 23 -27.26 6.07 -16.34
N VAL A 24 -27.14 4.82 -15.87
CA VAL A 24 -26.79 4.52 -14.48
C VAL A 24 -25.44 5.13 -14.12
N SER A 25 -24.44 4.98 -15.00
CA SER A 25 -23.12 5.57 -14.83
C SER A 25 -23.16 7.11 -14.76
N ILE A 26 -23.89 7.76 -15.67
CA ILE A 26 -24.08 9.22 -15.66
C ILE A 26 -24.71 9.68 -14.33
N VAL A 27 -25.72 8.98 -13.84
CA VAL A 27 -26.38 9.31 -12.56
C VAL A 27 -25.43 9.10 -11.39
N SER A 28 -24.68 7.98 -11.37
CA SER A 28 -23.67 7.68 -10.35
C SER A 28 -22.60 8.78 -10.29
N ASN A 29 -22.04 9.15 -11.45
CA ASN A 29 -21.00 10.17 -11.57
C ASN A 29 -21.45 11.56 -11.10
N ARG A 30 -22.75 11.89 -11.22
CA ARG A 30 -23.29 13.16 -10.69
C ARG A 30 -23.36 13.20 -9.17
N ASN A 31 -23.46 12.05 -8.53
CA ASN A 31 -23.51 11.94 -7.08
C ASN A 31 -22.13 11.69 -6.47
N LEU A 32 -21.10 11.46 -7.28
CA LEU A 32 -19.73 11.30 -6.83
C LEU A 32 -19.10 12.68 -6.59
N SER A 33 -18.95 13.05 -5.32
CA SER A 33 -18.19 14.24 -4.94
C SER A 33 -16.70 13.93 -4.93
N ILE A 34 -15.90 14.77 -5.59
CA ILE A 34 -14.43 14.75 -5.55
C ILE A 34 -13.85 15.90 -4.70
N ALA A 35 -14.71 16.77 -4.16
CA ALA A 35 -14.29 17.83 -3.25
C ALA A 35 -14.11 17.26 -1.83
N PRO A 36 -13.18 17.81 -1.03
CA PRO A 36 -13.05 17.46 0.38
C PRO A 36 -14.39 17.63 1.13
N PRO A 37 -14.75 16.68 2.01
CA PRO A 37 -16.00 16.77 2.78
C PRO A 37 -15.97 17.90 3.82
N ALA A 38 -14.79 18.26 4.30
CA ALA A 38 -14.55 19.39 5.20
C ALA A 38 -13.12 19.92 4.98
N VAL A 39 -12.94 21.23 5.21
CA VAL A 39 -11.66 21.93 4.99
C VAL A 39 -11.15 22.60 6.27
N ASP A 40 -12.02 22.86 7.24
CA ASP A 40 -11.68 23.47 8.53
C ASP A 40 -11.50 22.44 9.66
N ARG A 41 -11.88 21.19 9.41
CA ARG A 41 -11.86 20.08 10.38
C ARG A 41 -11.78 18.74 9.68
N LEU A 42 -11.40 17.69 10.41
CA LEU A 42 -11.57 16.31 9.92
C LEU A 42 -13.06 15.97 9.85
N ALA A 43 -13.52 15.43 8.73
CA ALA A 43 -14.88 14.91 8.63
C ALA A 43 -15.06 13.70 9.54
N ASP A 44 -16.29 13.48 10.05
CA ASP A 44 -16.58 12.39 10.99
C ASP A 44 -16.16 11.01 10.46
N VAL A 45 -16.30 10.79 9.15
CA VAL A 45 -15.87 9.54 8.50
C VAL A 45 -14.33 9.39 8.47
N ASP A 46 -13.60 10.49 8.26
CA ASP A 46 -12.13 10.47 8.27
C ASP A 46 -11.62 10.25 9.70
N LYS A 47 -12.30 10.83 10.70
CA LYS A 47 -12.03 10.51 12.12
C LYS A 47 -12.31 9.04 12.43
N ALA A 48 -13.42 8.48 11.96
CA ALA A 48 -13.76 7.08 12.21
C ALA A 48 -12.70 6.13 11.62
N ARG A 49 -12.22 6.40 10.39
CA ARG A 49 -11.16 5.62 9.74
C ARG A 49 -9.81 5.78 10.42
N LEU A 50 -9.44 7.01 10.81
CA LEU A 50 -8.19 7.24 11.54
C LEU A 50 -8.21 6.58 12.92
N ALA A 51 -9.33 6.68 13.65
CA ALA A 51 -9.51 6.00 14.91
C ALA A 51 -9.40 4.48 14.76
N GLU A 52 -9.96 3.92 13.68
CA GLU A 52 -9.79 2.50 13.37
C GLU A 52 -8.34 2.13 13.07
N ALA A 53 -7.60 2.94 12.30
CA ALA A 53 -6.18 2.67 12.06
C ALA A 53 -5.40 2.61 13.38
N LEU A 54 -5.65 3.55 14.29
CA LEU A 54 -5.00 3.57 15.60
C LEU A 54 -5.41 2.38 16.48
N HIS A 55 -6.69 2.02 16.48
CA HIS A 55 -7.22 0.84 17.18
C HIS A 55 -6.61 -0.46 16.63
N LEU A 56 -6.56 -0.61 15.31
CA LEU A 56 -5.96 -1.76 14.63
C LEU A 56 -4.47 -1.90 15.00
N ARG A 57 -3.72 -0.81 14.93
CA ARG A 57 -2.30 -0.79 15.31
C ARG A 57 -2.12 -1.17 16.78
N GLN A 58 -2.92 -0.61 17.68
CA GLN A 58 -2.82 -0.88 19.10
C GLN A 58 -3.17 -2.34 19.44
N ALA A 59 -4.20 -2.89 18.80
CA ALA A 59 -4.69 -4.24 19.08
C ALA A 59 -3.81 -5.34 18.45
N LEU A 60 -3.35 -5.14 17.22
CA LEU A 60 -2.71 -6.18 16.41
C LEU A 60 -1.28 -5.84 15.98
N GLY A 61 -0.80 -4.62 16.22
CA GLY A 61 0.50 -4.14 15.73
C GLY A 61 1.69 -5.01 16.15
N ASN A 62 1.70 -5.51 17.39
CA ASN A 62 2.80 -6.35 17.89
C ASN A 62 2.77 -7.78 17.35
N ASP A 63 1.62 -8.27 16.88
CA ASP A 63 1.51 -9.56 16.19
C ASP A 63 2.00 -9.45 14.73
N ILE A 64 1.95 -8.24 14.15
CA ILE A 64 2.46 -7.93 12.82
C ILE A 64 3.97 -7.64 12.86
N TRP A 65 4.37 -6.75 13.78
CA TRP A 65 5.76 -6.36 13.97
C TRP A 65 6.06 -5.98 15.43
N PRO A 66 7.10 -6.57 16.05
CA PRO A 66 7.43 -6.28 17.45
C PRO A 66 7.67 -4.79 17.73
N GLY A 67 6.93 -4.24 18.69
CA GLY A 67 7.02 -2.83 19.12
C GLY A 67 6.13 -1.88 18.34
N PHE A 68 5.46 -2.32 17.28
CA PHE A 68 4.67 -1.43 16.43
C PHE A 68 3.39 -0.91 17.11
N ALA A 69 2.78 -1.70 18.00
CA ALA A 69 1.62 -1.26 18.78
C ALA A 69 1.99 -0.17 19.81
N ASP A 70 3.22 -0.24 20.34
CA ASP A 70 3.68 0.60 21.45
C ASP A 70 4.39 1.88 21.00
N THR A 71 4.67 2.01 19.70
CA THR A 71 5.37 3.18 19.16
C THR A 71 4.44 4.39 19.20
N ASP A 72 4.93 5.51 19.74
CA ASP A 72 4.23 6.80 19.66
C ASP A 72 4.42 7.38 18.25
N ILE A 73 3.34 7.39 17.46
CA ILE A 73 3.33 7.78 16.05
C ILE A 73 2.22 8.81 15.85
N PRO A 74 2.57 10.10 15.76
CA PRO A 74 1.64 11.13 15.29
C PRO A 74 1.20 10.82 13.85
N VAL A 75 -0.02 11.23 13.50
CA VAL A 75 -0.54 11.05 12.14
C VAL A 75 -0.94 12.39 11.56
N LEU A 76 -0.47 12.65 10.34
CA LEU A 76 -0.83 13.79 9.51
C LEU A 76 -1.75 13.30 8.38
N LEU A 77 -3.03 13.62 8.45
CA LEU A 77 -3.97 13.40 7.34
C LEU A 77 -4.12 14.68 6.53
N TRP A 78 -4.04 14.60 5.21
CA TRP A 78 -4.14 15.79 4.36
C TRP A 78 -5.13 15.61 3.21
N ASN A 79 -5.79 16.70 2.84
CA ASN A 79 -6.49 16.83 1.56
C ASN A 79 -5.88 18.00 0.77
N ARG A 80 -6.40 18.29 -0.42
CA ARG A 80 -5.88 19.36 -1.29
C ARG A 80 -5.87 20.77 -0.68
N GLU A 81 -6.63 21.02 0.38
CA GLU A 81 -6.72 22.35 1.03
C GLU A 81 -6.06 22.39 2.41
N THR A 82 -6.25 21.35 3.22
CA THR A 82 -5.88 21.36 4.64
C THR A 82 -5.23 20.06 5.08
N SER A 83 -4.21 20.20 5.93
CA SER A 83 -3.53 19.13 6.63
C SER A 83 -3.93 19.14 8.11
N PHE A 84 -4.16 17.96 8.67
CA PHE A 84 -4.62 17.73 10.04
C PHE A 84 -3.64 16.82 10.77
N LEU A 85 -3.19 17.24 11.94
CA LEU A 85 -2.22 16.54 12.77
C LEU A 85 -2.87 16.08 14.08
N VAL A 86 -2.80 14.78 14.35
CA VAL A 86 -3.24 14.16 15.61
C VAL A 86 -2.07 13.49 16.33
N GLY A 87 -2.23 13.22 17.62
CA GLY A 87 -1.22 12.49 18.41
C GLY A 87 -0.03 13.37 18.83
N VAL A 88 -0.25 14.67 19.00
CA VAL A 88 0.73 15.60 19.60
C VAL A 88 0.07 16.42 20.70
N ASP A 89 0.78 16.65 21.80
CA ASP A 89 0.23 17.37 22.96
C ASP A 89 0.17 18.89 22.77
N GLN A 90 1.06 19.42 21.94
CA GLN A 90 1.23 20.86 21.70
C GLN A 90 1.31 21.14 20.21
N ALA A 91 0.70 22.26 19.80
CA ALA A 91 0.76 22.74 18.42
C ALA A 91 2.22 22.99 18.01
N PRO A 92 2.74 22.31 16.97
CA PRO A 92 4.01 22.70 16.38
C PRO A 92 3.92 24.10 15.74
N ALA A 93 5.07 24.71 15.46
CA ALA A 93 5.09 26.02 14.82
C ALA A 93 4.35 25.98 13.46
N GLY A 94 3.44 26.93 13.23
CA GLY A 94 2.61 27.01 12.02
C GLY A 94 1.27 26.29 12.12
N TRP A 95 1.09 25.41 13.11
CA TRP A 95 -0.14 24.65 13.32
C TRP A 95 -1.08 25.39 14.28
N GLN A 96 -2.38 25.28 14.02
CA GLN A 96 -3.43 25.87 14.87
C GLN A 96 -4.35 24.77 15.40
N PRO A 97 -4.83 24.85 16.65
CA PRO A 97 -5.83 23.90 17.14
C PRO A 97 -7.13 24.05 16.35
N VAL A 98 -7.77 22.94 16.01
CA VAL A 98 -9.10 22.99 15.38
C VAL A 98 -10.14 23.48 16.40
N PRO A 99 -10.90 24.55 16.10
CA PRO A 99 -11.85 25.12 17.04
C PRO A 99 -13.09 24.25 17.22
N ASP A 100 -13.57 24.16 18.47
CA ASP A 100 -14.80 23.47 18.86
C ASP A 100 -14.89 22.01 18.40
N ASP A 101 -13.75 21.35 18.26
CA ASP A 101 -13.67 19.98 17.78
C ASP A 101 -12.50 19.21 18.38
N THR A 102 -12.64 17.90 18.49
CA THR A 102 -11.62 17.01 19.05
C THR A 102 -11.52 15.72 18.24
N PHE A 103 -10.40 15.02 18.41
CA PHE A 103 -10.19 13.67 17.92
C PHE A 103 -9.87 12.76 19.11
N LEU A 104 -10.71 11.74 19.35
CA LEU A 104 -10.61 10.86 20.52
C LEU A 104 -10.57 11.61 21.88
N GLY A 105 -11.24 12.76 21.96
CA GLY A 105 -11.29 13.60 23.16
C GLY A 105 -10.12 14.56 23.31
N GLU A 106 -9.11 14.47 22.43
CA GLU A 106 -7.92 15.32 22.47
C GLU A 106 -7.99 16.43 21.40
N PRO A 107 -7.32 17.57 21.63
CA PRO A 107 -7.15 18.57 20.58
C PRO A 107 -6.33 17.99 19.43
N TYR A 108 -6.64 18.45 18.23
CA TYR A 108 -5.84 18.17 17.04
C TYR A 108 -5.65 19.47 16.26
N PHE A 109 -4.66 19.47 15.38
CA PHE A 109 -4.17 20.70 14.78
C PHE A 109 -4.37 20.69 13.28
N TYR A 110 -4.45 21.87 12.68
CA TYR A 110 -4.54 22.02 11.24
C TYR A 110 -3.63 23.14 10.73
N GLN A 111 -3.30 23.04 9.44
CA GLN A 111 -2.66 24.08 8.65
C GLN A 111 -3.09 23.93 7.18
N PRO A 112 -2.95 24.98 6.35
CA PRO A 112 -3.08 24.83 4.91
C PRO A 112 -2.12 23.75 4.39
N THR A 113 -2.60 22.90 3.48
CA THR A 113 -1.76 21.90 2.84
C THR A 113 -0.69 22.58 1.98
N ASP A 114 0.57 22.19 2.17
CA ASP A 114 1.71 22.65 1.39
C ASP A 114 2.59 21.47 1.01
N ASN A 115 2.69 21.17 -0.29
CA ASN A 115 3.48 20.07 -0.86
C ASN A 115 3.43 18.75 -0.06
N PRO A 116 2.23 18.20 0.16
CA PRO A 116 2.07 17.05 1.03
C PRO A 116 2.69 15.80 0.40
N GLN A 117 3.11 14.87 1.26
CA GLN A 117 3.73 13.61 0.85
C GLN A 117 3.10 12.46 1.63
N ASN A 118 2.95 11.31 0.97
CA ASN A 118 2.65 10.05 1.63
C ASN A 118 3.99 9.44 2.06
N PHE A 119 4.38 9.66 3.32
CA PHE A 119 5.62 9.15 3.92
C PHE A 119 5.69 9.47 5.42
N ALA A 120 6.78 9.10 6.09
CA ALA A 120 7.16 9.69 7.37
C ALA A 120 7.70 11.13 7.16
N VAL A 121 7.02 12.14 7.70
CA VAL A 121 7.39 13.56 7.51
C VAL A 121 7.73 14.27 8.82
N PRO A 122 8.68 15.22 8.82
CA PRO A 122 9.02 15.99 10.01
C PRO A 122 7.89 16.94 10.43
N VAL A 123 7.52 16.88 11.70
CA VAL A 123 6.55 17.75 12.34
C VAL A 123 7.11 18.19 13.69
N GLY A 124 7.63 19.41 13.76
CA GLY A 124 8.34 19.88 14.95
C GLY A 124 9.64 19.11 15.17
N ASP A 125 9.75 18.41 16.30
CA ASP A 125 10.91 17.62 16.71
C ASP A 125 10.77 16.11 16.48
N ARG A 126 9.67 15.68 15.86
CA ARG A 126 9.31 14.28 15.64
C ARG A 126 8.88 14.02 14.20
N LEU A 127 8.83 12.75 13.83
CA LEU A 127 8.23 12.31 12.57
C LEU A 127 6.77 11.94 12.78
N ALA A 128 5.94 12.24 11.77
CA ALA A 128 4.53 11.85 11.70
C ALA A 128 4.31 10.95 10.49
N ALA A 129 3.43 9.97 10.61
CA ALA A 129 2.91 9.22 9.49
C ALA A 129 2.00 10.15 8.67
N SER A 130 2.39 10.51 7.46
CA SER A 130 1.64 11.44 6.62
C SER A 130 0.96 10.70 5.48
N ILE A 131 -0.34 10.88 5.31
CA ILE A 131 -1.09 10.28 4.21
C ILE A 131 -2.30 11.11 3.80
N ALA A 132 -2.63 11.08 2.52
CA ALA A 132 -3.85 11.66 1.99
C ALA A 132 -5.10 11.09 2.69
N THR A 133 -6.15 11.90 2.85
CA THR A 133 -7.48 11.39 3.17
C THR A 133 -7.96 10.47 2.05
N LYS A 134 -8.86 9.53 2.40
CA LYS A 134 -9.45 8.63 1.39
C LYS A 134 -10.13 9.42 0.27
N SER A 135 -10.85 10.50 0.63
CA SER A 135 -11.51 11.39 -0.32
C SER A 135 -10.54 12.03 -1.32
N GLU A 136 -9.36 12.45 -0.87
CA GLU A 136 -8.33 13.00 -1.75
C GLU A 136 -7.71 11.92 -2.65
N THR A 137 -7.46 10.73 -2.11
CA THR A 137 -6.96 9.59 -2.92
C THR A 137 -7.98 9.18 -4.00
N ASP A 138 -9.26 9.06 -3.64
CA ASP A 138 -10.33 8.75 -4.57
C ASP A 138 -10.46 9.83 -5.65
N ALA A 139 -10.40 11.11 -5.26
CA ALA A 139 -10.46 12.23 -6.19
C ALA A 139 -9.28 12.22 -7.16
N PHE A 140 -8.05 12.01 -6.67
CA PHE A 140 -6.86 11.88 -7.49
C PHE A 140 -7.00 10.76 -8.54
N LEU A 141 -7.44 9.56 -8.14
CA LEU A 141 -7.65 8.43 -9.05
C LEU A 141 -8.69 8.77 -10.13
N VAL A 142 -9.80 9.38 -9.73
CA VAL A 142 -10.86 9.80 -10.65
C VAL A 142 -10.34 10.85 -11.64
N GLU A 143 -9.65 11.88 -11.18
CA GLU A 143 -9.09 12.96 -11.99
C GLU A 143 -8.03 12.42 -12.98
N GLN A 144 -7.17 11.52 -12.54
CA GLN A 144 -6.18 10.84 -13.39
C GLN A 144 -6.88 10.06 -14.52
N PHE A 145 -7.87 9.23 -14.21
CA PHE A 145 -8.64 8.51 -15.23
C PHE A 145 -9.41 9.45 -16.17
N GLN A 146 -9.99 10.52 -15.64
CA GLN A 146 -10.67 11.53 -16.44
C GLN A 146 -9.72 12.20 -17.46
N SER A 147 -8.45 12.42 -17.10
CA SER A 147 -7.45 13.01 -17.99
C SER A 147 -7.08 12.12 -19.18
N MET A 148 -7.20 10.79 -19.01
CA MET A 148 -6.85 9.80 -20.03
C MET A 148 -8.00 9.46 -20.99
N LEU A 149 -9.24 9.84 -20.66
CA LEU A 149 -10.43 9.43 -21.39
C LEU A 149 -10.91 10.50 -22.40
N PRO A 150 -11.35 10.09 -23.62
CA PRO A 150 -11.99 10.99 -24.56
C PRO A 150 -13.29 11.61 -24.00
N PRO A 151 -13.70 12.83 -24.46
CA PRO A 151 -14.82 13.57 -23.86
C PRO A 151 -16.14 12.82 -23.73
N VAL A 152 -16.50 11.98 -24.71
CA VAL A 152 -17.74 11.19 -24.68
C VAL A 152 -17.64 10.04 -23.67
N VAL A 153 -16.49 9.37 -23.59
CA VAL A 153 -16.27 8.26 -22.65
C VAL A 153 -16.22 8.76 -21.21
N LYS A 154 -15.61 9.95 -21.00
CA LYS A 154 -15.55 10.63 -19.70
C LYS A 154 -16.93 10.81 -19.05
N GLN A 155 -18.00 10.95 -19.85
CA GLN A 155 -19.35 11.14 -19.30
C GLN A 155 -20.01 9.84 -18.81
N VAL A 156 -19.65 8.70 -19.40
CA VAL A 156 -20.32 7.40 -19.19
C VAL A 156 -19.43 6.37 -18.47
N PHE A 157 -18.16 6.68 -18.21
CA PHE A 157 -17.28 5.79 -17.47
C PHE A 157 -17.71 5.71 -15.99
N PRO A 158 -17.83 4.51 -15.40
CA PRO A 158 -18.32 4.34 -14.03
C PRO A 158 -17.22 4.65 -13.00
N TYR A 159 -17.03 5.92 -12.65
CA TYR A 159 -15.96 6.33 -11.72
C TYR A 159 -16.11 5.74 -10.31
N SER A 160 -17.33 5.40 -9.91
CA SER A 160 -17.59 4.70 -8.64
C SER A 160 -16.88 3.34 -8.54
N ALA A 161 -16.47 2.73 -9.67
CA ALA A 161 -15.70 1.49 -9.67
C ALA A 161 -14.21 1.69 -9.33
N LEU A 162 -13.72 2.94 -9.31
CA LEU A 162 -12.35 3.28 -8.91
C LEU A 162 -12.22 3.47 -7.40
N ILE A 163 -13.34 3.73 -6.71
CA ILE A 163 -13.39 3.98 -5.28
C ILE A 163 -12.94 2.73 -4.54
N GLN A 164 -11.88 2.89 -3.75
CA GLN A 164 -11.33 1.79 -2.97
C GLN A 164 -12.11 1.61 -1.67
N PRO A 165 -12.12 0.39 -1.09
CA PRO A 165 -12.61 0.18 0.27
C PRO A 165 -11.85 1.04 1.29
N SER A 166 -12.49 1.40 2.40
CA SER A 166 -11.87 2.22 3.45
C SER A 166 -10.64 1.57 4.08
N GLU A 167 -10.60 0.24 4.10
CA GLU A 167 -9.46 -0.55 4.59
C GLU A 167 -8.17 -0.21 3.86
N VAL A 168 -8.21 0.20 2.59
CA VAL A 168 -7.01 0.65 1.86
C VAL A 168 -6.40 1.86 2.54
N GLN A 169 -7.20 2.87 2.89
CA GLN A 169 -6.68 4.05 3.60
C GLN A 169 -6.32 3.74 5.05
N ILE A 170 -7.13 2.93 5.75
CA ILE A 170 -6.86 2.53 7.14
C ILE A 170 -5.50 1.82 7.24
N THR A 171 -5.23 0.86 6.35
CA THR A 171 -3.96 0.11 6.38
C THR A 171 -2.80 0.88 5.75
N ALA A 172 -3.06 1.83 4.85
CA ALA A 172 -2.02 2.73 4.38
C ALA A 172 -1.55 3.71 5.46
N VAL A 173 -2.40 4.15 6.41
CA VAL A 173 -1.92 4.86 7.62
C VAL A 173 -0.89 4.00 8.38
N LEU A 174 -1.07 2.68 8.43
CA LEU A 174 -0.13 1.76 9.07
C LEU A 174 1.15 1.55 8.25
N HIS A 175 1.06 1.57 6.92
CA HIS A 175 2.24 1.62 6.03
C HIS A 175 3.11 2.82 6.39
N GLU A 176 2.54 4.03 6.41
CA GLU A 176 3.30 5.24 6.71
C GLU A 176 3.77 5.29 8.17
N GLY A 177 2.98 4.77 9.10
CA GLY A 177 3.39 4.59 10.49
C GLY A 177 4.58 3.65 10.63
N PHE A 178 4.70 2.65 9.75
CA PHE A 178 5.83 1.73 9.78
C PHE A 178 7.15 2.40 9.38
N HIS A 179 7.13 3.36 8.45
CA HIS A 179 8.30 4.18 8.14
C HIS A 179 8.75 5.01 9.36
N VAL A 180 7.80 5.51 10.16
CA VAL A 180 8.14 6.16 11.44
C VAL A 180 8.84 5.16 12.39
N LEU A 181 8.35 3.93 12.51
CA LEU A 181 9.05 2.90 13.30
C LEU A 181 10.46 2.62 12.74
N GLN A 182 10.59 2.42 11.42
CA GLN A 182 11.88 2.21 10.76
C GLN A 182 12.87 3.36 11.06
N SER A 183 12.39 4.60 11.07
CA SER A 183 13.23 5.76 11.42
C SER A 183 13.73 5.68 12.86
N GLN A 184 12.92 5.19 13.81
CA GLN A 184 13.30 5.13 15.22
C GLN A 184 14.26 3.98 15.51
N VAL A 185 14.08 2.82 14.86
CA VAL A 185 14.86 1.60 15.16
C VAL A 185 16.05 1.39 14.22
N ALA A 186 15.99 1.98 13.02
CA ALA A 186 16.95 1.75 11.95
C ALA A 186 17.21 3.02 11.10
N SER A 187 17.22 4.22 11.71
CA SER A 187 17.44 5.53 11.03
C SER A 187 18.52 5.49 9.96
N ALA A 188 19.74 5.03 10.28
CA ALA A 188 20.84 5.04 9.30
C ALA A 188 20.57 4.16 8.05
N LYS A 189 19.73 3.13 8.18
CA LYS A 189 19.33 2.26 7.07
C LYS A 189 18.18 2.88 6.28
N LEU A 190 17.26 3.57 6.94
CA LEU A 190 16.21 4.38 6.30
C LEU A 190 16.85 5.52 5.48
N ASP A 191 17.75 6.29 6.08
CA ASP A 191 18.50 7.34 5.39
C ASP A 191 19.23 6.81 4.15
N ALA A 192 19.78 5.59 4.23
CA ALA A 192 20.43 4.94 3.10
C ALA A 192 19.44 4.55 1.99
N ALA A 193 18.24 4.10 2.36
CA ALA A 193 17.17 3.77 1.40
C ALA A 193 16.64 5.03 0.70
N GLU A 194 16.39 6.10 1.45
CA GLU A 194 16.00 7.40 0.87
C GLU A 194 17.08 7.94 -0.08
N GLN A 195 18.36 7.83 0.30
CA GLN A 195 19.46 8.28 -0.56
C GLN A 195 19.66 7.40 -1.79
N ILE A 196 19.39 6.09 -1.73
CA ILE A 196 19.61 5.19 -2.86
C ILE A 196 18.58 5.43 -3.97
N ASN A 197 17.40 5.98 -3.65
CA ASN A 197 16.35 6.31 -4.62
C ASN A 197 16.84 7.17 -5.80
N ARG A 198 17.90 7.98 -5.62
CA ARG A 198 18.54 8.74 -6.71
C ARG A 198 19.08 7.87 -7.86
N LEU A 199 19.31 6.58 -7.61
CA LEU A 199 19.79 5.61 -8.60
C LEU A 199 18.66 4.99 -9.44
N GLU A 200 17.39 5.35 -9.21
CA GLU A 200 16.25 4.76 -9.92
C GLU A 200 16.41 4.86 -11.45
N GLY A 201 16.79 6.04 -11.97
CA GLY A 201 17.00 6.23 -13.41
C GLY A 201 18.13 5.36 -13.98
N ASP A 202 19.23 5.20 -13.24
CA ASP A 202 20.35 4.35 -13.63
C ASP A 202 19.97 2.87 -13.56
N TYR A 203 19.13 2.49 -12.58
CA TYR A 203 18.60 1.14 -12.43
C TYR A 203 17.78 0.72 -13.65
N TRP A 204 16.83 1.55 -14.09
CA TRP A 204 15.96 1.21 -15.22
C TRP A 204 16.70 1.18 -16.56
N GLN A 205 17.70 2.04 -16.74
CA GLN A 205 18.59 1.97 -17.90
C GLN A 205 19.39 0.64 -17.94
N ALA A 206 19.78 0.10 -16.79
CA ALA A 206 20.45 -1.19 -16.72
C ALA A 206 19.47 -2.38 -16.90
N ASP A 207 18.22 -2.25 -16.45
CA ASP A 207 17.21 -3.32 -16.49
C ASP A 207 16.57 -3.52 -17.89
N GLU A 208 16.51 -2.46 -18.71
CA GLU A 208 15.86 -2.46 -20.06
C GLU A 208 16.33 -3.65 -20.92
N ALA A 209 17.57 -4.10 -20.74
CA ALA A 209 18.16 -5.20 -21.49
C ALA A 209 17.46 -6.56 -21.27
N GLN A 210 16.77 -6.83 -20.15
CA GLN A 210 16.29 -8.19 -19.81
C GLN A 210 15.03 -8.29 -18.90
N ALA A 211 13.97 -7.50 -19.17
CA ALA A 211 12.67 -7.59 -18.46
C ALA A 211 12.06 -9.03 -18.38
N GLY A 212 12.47 -9.94 -19.27
CA GLY A 212 12.07 -11.35 -19.23
C GLY A 212 12.56 -12.12 -17.99
N LEU A 213 13.72 -11.78 -17.43
CA LEU A 213 14.28 -12.47 -16.26
C LEU A 213 13.52 -12.14 -14.97
N TRP A 214 13.07 -10.89 -14.82
CA TRP A 214 12.20 -10.48 -13.72
C TRP A 214 10.88 -11.26 -13.67
N LYS A 215 10.35 -11.69 -14.83
CA LYS A 215 9.10 -12.48 -14.89
C LYS A 215 9.26 -13.82 -14.19
N GLU A 216 10.44 -14.42 -14.31
CA GLU A 216 10.72 -15.71 -13.69
C GLU A 216 10.90 -15.60 -12.17
N GLU A 217 11.60 -14.57 -11.69
CA GLU A 217 11.72 -14.29 -10.25
C GLU A 217 10.35 -14.07 -9.60
N VAL A 218 9.54 -13.20 -10.20
CA VAL A 218 8.19 -12.90 -9.68
C VAL A 218 7.28 -14.11 -9.76
N ALA A 219 7.41 -14.95 -10.80
CA ALA A 219 6.65 -16.20 -10.89
C ALA A 219 7.05 -17.19 -9.78
N LEU A 220 8.32 -17.24 -9.38
CA LEU A 220 8.78 -18.09 -8.28
C LEU A 220 8.25 -17.59 -6.93
N LEU A 221 8.25 -16.27 -6.69
CA LEU A 221 7.61 -15.67 -5.50
C LEU A 221 6.11 -15.97 -5.44
N ASP A 222 5.36 -15.75 -6.53
CA ASP A 222 3.92 -16.04 -6.61
C ASP A 222 3.61 -17.53 -6.36
N GLN A 223 4.43 -18.44 -6.91
CA GLN A 223 4.31 -19.87 -6.64
C GLN A 223 4.63 -20.21 -5.18
N ALA A 224 5.71 -19.65 -4.61
CA ALA A 224 6.10 -19.91 -3.22
C ALA A 224 5.04 -19.44 -2.22
N LEU A 225 4.39 -18.31 -2.50
CA LEU A 225 3.29 -17.79 -1.67
C LEU A 225 2.05 -18.70 -1.70
N LYS A 226 1.79 -19.38 -2.83
CA LYS A 226 0.67 -20.31 -3.02
C LYS A 226 0.98 -21.76 -2.64
N ALA A 227 2.26 -22.09 -2.45
CA ALA A 227 2.69 -23.43 -2.08
C ALA A 227 2.02 -23.87 -0.77
N ARG A 228 1.64 -25.15 -0.74
CA ARG A 228 0.82 -25.71 0.36
C ARG A 228 1.65 -26.38 1.45
N SER A 229 2.93 -26.65 1.18
CA SER A 229 3.84 -27.28 2.12
C SER A 229 5.08 -26.43 2.34
N LEU A 230 5.63 -26.47 3.55
CA LEU A 230 6.86 -25.74 3.88
C LEU A 230 8.05 -26.17 3.01
N ASP A 231 8.13 -27.45 2.64
CA ASP A 231 9.22 -27.94 1.78
C ASP A 231 9.12 -27.39 0.35
N GLU A 232 7.91 -27.33 -0.21
CA GLU A 232 7.65 -26.69 -1.50
C GLU A 232 7.93 -25.19 -1.45
N THR A 233 7.44 -24.49 -0.41
CA THR A 233 7.73 -23.06 -0.18
C THR A 233 9.23 -22.82 -0.09
N ARG A 234 9.97 -23.64 0.68
CA ARG A 234 11.41 -23.55 0.85
C ARG A 234 12.16 -23.75 -0.48
N ASN A 235 11.76 -24.76 -1.24
CA ASN A 235 12.39 -25.05 -2.53
C ASN A 235 12.14 -23.96 -3.58
N LEU A 236 10.95 -23.37 -3.61
CA LEU A 236 10.62 -22.26 -4.52
C LEU A 236 11.32 -20.96 -4.10
N ALA A 237 11.40 -20.67 -2.80
CA ALA A 237 12.17 -19.55 -2.28
C ALA A 237 13.67 -19.67 -2.61
N ARG A 238 14.25 -20.87 -2.48
CA ARG A 238 15.63 -21.15 -2.89
C ARG A 238 15.84 -20.88 -4.38
N GLN A 239 14.96 -21.40 -5.24
CA GLN A 239 15.02 -21.16 -6.69
C GLN A 239 14.90 -19.66 -7.02
N PHE A 240 14.08 -18.90 -6.29
CA PHE A 240 13.99 -17.45 -6.44
C PHE A 240 15.34 -16.77 -6.16
N ILE A 241 16.00 -17.10 -5.04
CA ILE A 241 17.31 -16.54 -4.68
C ILE A 241 18.36 -16.89 -5.74
N GLU A 242 18.42 -18.16 -6.16
CA GLU A 242 19.34 -18.62 -7.21
C GLU A 242 19.07 -17.88 -8.54
N ARG A 243 17.80 -17.69 -8.91
CA ARG A 243 17.43 -16.98 -10.15
C ARG A 243 17.80 -15.50 -10.11
N ARG A 244 17.60 -14.86 -8.96
CA ARG A 244 18.00 -13.47 -8.71
C ARG A 244 19.50 -13.26 -8.82
N GLN A 245 20.29 -14.12 -8.20
CA GLN A 245 21.74 -14.08 -8.33
C GLN A 245 22.18 -14.28 -9.78
N ALA A 246 21.58 -15.25 -10.48
CA ALA A 246 21.86 -15.48 -11.90
C ALA A 246 21.50 -14.27 -12.79
N ARG A 247 20.37 -13.58 -12.51
CA ARG A 247 19.99 -12.34 -13.23
C ARG A 247 21.04 -11.25 -13.01
N ARG A 248 21.36 -10.94 -11.74
CA ARG A 248 22.34 -9.90 -11.39
C ARG A 248 23.71 -10.17 -12.02
N ALA A 249 24.15 -11.43 -12.00
CA ALA A 249 25.40 -11.84 -12.65
C ALA A 249 25.36 -11.72 -14.17
N ALA A 250 24.27 -12.14 -14.82
CA ALA A 250 24.10 -12.03 -16.27
C ALA A 250 24.04 -10.57 -16.75
N GLN A 251 23.48 -9.68 -15.94
CA GLN A 251 23.44 -8.24 -16.19
C GLN A 251 24.76 -7.53 -15.81
N GLN A 252 25.67 -8.20 -15.10
CA GLN A 252 26.82 -7.56 -14.44
C GLN A 252 26.37 -6.34 -13.62
N LEU A 253 25.24 -6.50 -12.90
CA LEU A 253 24.59 -5.41 -12.20
C LEU A 253 25.56 -4.85 -11.15
N PRO A 254 25.90 -3.54 -11.19
CA PRO A 254 26.79 -2.93 -10.22
C PRO A 254 26.27 -3.10 -8.78
N ASP A 255 27.17 -3.25 -7.81
CA ASP A 255 26.83 -3.43 -6.39
C ASP A 255 25.88 -2.34 -5.88
N GLY A 256 26.03 -1.09 -6.34
CA GLY A 256 25.12 0.00 -5.97
C GLY A 256 23.67 -0.22 -6.43
N LEU A 257 23.47 -0.83 -7.60
CA LEU A 257 22.13 -1.16 -8.12
C LEU A 257 21.57 -2.43 -7.49
N ILE A 258 22.41 -3.38 -7.07
CA ILE A 258 21.99 -4.50 -6.21
C ILE A 258 21.51 -3.96 -4.85
N GLN A 259 22.27 -3.00 -4.29
CA GLN A 259 21.94 -2.38 -3.02
C GLN A 259 20.66 -1.53 -3.08
N PHE A 260 20.38 -0.93 -4.24
CA PHE A 260 19.10 -0.29 -4.54
C PHE A 260 17.94 -1.28 -4.37
N GLU A 261 17.95 -2.44 -5.06
CA GLU A 261 16.90 -3.46 -4.90
C GLU A 261 16.70 -3.84 -3.42
N ARG A 262 17.80 -4.13 -2.73
CA ARG A 262 17.80 -4.55 -1.32
C ARG A 262 17.22 -3.52 -0.35
N LEU A 263 17.54 -2.24 -0.54
CA LEU A 263 17.10 -1.18 0.35
C LEU A 263 15.64 -0.83 0.11
N ILE A 264 15.20 -0.72 -1.15
CA ILE A 264 13.80 -0.40 -1.44
C ILE A 264 12.87 -1.57 -1.06
N GLU A 265 13.30 -2.83 -1.27
CA GLU A 265 12.55 -3.99 -0.75
C GLU A 265 12.47 -4.00 0.78
N TRP A 266 13.51 -3.53 1.48
CA TRP A 266 13.50 -3.42 2.93
C TRP A 266 12.62 -2.27 3.43
N GLU A 267 12.70 -1.10 2.81
CA GLU A 267 11.94 0.09 3.21
C GLU A 267 10.46 -0.11 2.87
N GLU A 268 10.16 -0.13 1.58
CA GLU A 268 8.80 -0.10 1.03
C GLU A 268 8.15 -1.47 1.02
N GLY A 269 8.95 -2.52 0.82
CA GLY A 269 8.43 -3.88 0.88
C GLY A 269 8.00 -4.31 2.28
N LEU A 270 8.70 -3.87 3.33
CA LEU A 270 8.26 -4.12 4.71
C LEU A 270 7.05 -3.29 5.10
N ALA A 271 6.99 -2.02 4.71
CA ALA A 271 5.82 -1.19 4.94
C ALA A 271 4.58 -1.77 4.22
N LYS A 272 4.75 -2.24 2.97
CA LYS A 272 3.70 -2.94 2.23
C LYS A 272 3.30 -4.28 2.87
N TYR A 273 4.25 -5.01 3.45
CA TYR A 273 3.95 -6.18 4.26
C TYR A 273 3.06 -5.81 5.45
N VAL A 274 3.40 -4.75 6.20
CA VAL A 274 2.59 -4.27 7.33
C VAL A 274 1.19 -3.84 6.88
N GLU A 275 1.04 -3.14 5.75
CA GLU A 275 -0.27 -2.80 5.17
C GLU A 275 -1.14 -4.07 4.99
N LEU A 276 -0.61 -5.08 4.31
CA LEU A 276 -1.36 -6.28 3.95
C LEU A 276 -1.57 -7.22 5.14
N ALA A 277 -0.57 -7.39 6.00
CA ALA A 277 -0.65 -8.20 7.20
C ALA A 277 -1.67 -7.64 8.20
N SER A 278 -1.76 -6.30 8.30
CA SER A 278 -2.78 -5.64 9.13
C SER A 278 -4.20 -6.01 8.69
N TRP A 279 -4.49 -5.91 7.39
CA TRP A 279 -5.79 -6.31 6.85
C TRP A 279 -6.04 -7.80 7.06
N GLN A 280 -5.06 -8.64 6.75
CA GLN A 280 -5.16 -10.09 6.89
C GLN A 280 -5.49 -10.50 8.32
N LEU A 281 -4.77 -9.94 9.29
CA LEU A 281 -4.91 -10.31 10.69
C LEU A 281 -6.22 -9.79 11.26
N ALA A 282 -6.62 -8.55 10.93
CA ALA A 282 -7.92 -8.02 11.31
C ALA A 282 -9.09 -8.92 10.84
N GLY A 283 -9.02 -9.41 9.60
CA GLY A 283 -10.06 -10.30 9.06
C GLY A 283 -10.01 -11.75 9.58
N ASN A 284 -8.88 -12.19 10.16
CA ASN A 284 -8.68 -13.58 10.59
C ASN A 284 -8.65 -13.77 12.11
N THR A 285 -8.56 -12.69 12.90
CA THR A 285 -8.54 -12.74 14.36
C THR A 285 -9.96 -12.57 14.92
N PRO A 286 -10.61 -13.64 15.43
CA PRO A 286 -12.00 -13.57 15.90
C PRO A 286 -12.23 -12.58 17.05
N GLU A 287 -11.21 -12.32 17.85
CA GLU A 287 -11.24 -11.40 18.99
C GLU A 287 -11.11 -9.94 18.58
N TYR A 288 -10.65 -9.66 17.35
CA TYR A 288 -10.58 -8.30 16.83
C TYR A 288 -11.97 -7.84 16.41
N THR A 289 -12.38 -6.65 16.89
CA THR A 289 -13.65 -6.04 16.51
C THR A 289 -13.38 -4.60 16.09
N PRO A 290 -13.74 -4.21 14.86
CA PRO A 290 -13.62 -2.82 14.42
C PRO A 290 -14.47 -1.86 15.24
N LEU A 291 -14.07 -0.59 15.27
CA LEU A 291 -14.80 0.44 15.99
C LEU A 291 -16.21 0.62 15.40
N ALA A 292 -17.23 0.65 16.27
CA ALA A 292 -18.62 0.79 15.88
C ALA A 292 -18.92 2.06 15.06
N THR A 293 -18.07 3.09 15.18
CA THR A 293 -18.14 4.33 14.39
C THR A 293 -18.00 4.08 12.89
N LEU A 294 -17.34 3.00 12.46
CA LEU A 294 -17.23 2.64 11.04
C LEU A 294 -18.50 2.05 10.44
N SER A 295 -19.51 1.71 11.25
CA SER A 295 -20.80 1.23 10.72
C SER A 295 -21.52 2.24 9.82
N ALA A 296 -21.18 3.53 9.95
CA ALA A 296 -21.69 4.61 9.10
C ALA A 296 -20.88 4.79 7.80
N ASP A 297 -19.73 4.12 7.65
CA ASP A 297 -18.89 4.22 6.46
C ASP A 297 -19.31 3.19 5.40
N PRO A 298 -19.91 3.61 4.27
CA PRO A 298 -20.41 2.68 3.25
C PRO A 298 -19.29 1.94 2.51
N ASP A 299 -18.04 2.43 2.58
CA ASP A 299 -16.90 1.85 1.87
C ASP A 299 -16.14 0.84 2.74
N PHE A 300 -16.37 0.81 4.04
CA PHE A 300 -15.80 -0.18 4.95
C PHE A 300 -16.50 -1.54 4.78
N LYS A 301 -15.71 -2.63 4.75
CA LYS A 301 -16.17 -4.01 4.53
C LYS A 301 -15.78 -4.94 5.66
N ASP A 302 -15.50 -4.42 6.84
CA ASP A 302 -15.20 -5.22 8.04
C ASP A 302 -14.04 -6.19 7.79
N TYR A 303 -13.06 -5.75 6.99
CA TYR A 303 -11.89 -6.53 6.56
C TYR A 303 -12.22 -7.81 5.75
N ALA A 304 -13.50 -8.10 5.48
CA ALA A 304 -13.96 -9.35 4.88
C ALA A 304 -13.51 -9.56 3.42
N THR A 305 -12.96 -8.53 2.77
CA THR A 305 -12.51 -8.59 1.37
C THR A 305 -11.02 -8.83 1.20
N PHE A 306 -10.31 -9.28 2.25
CA PHE A 306 -8.86 -9.51 2.19
C PHE A 306 -8.45 -10.46 1.05
N ASP A 307 -9.14 -11.59 0.84
CA ASP A 307 -8.77 -12.54 -0.22
C ASP A 307 -8.83 -11.91 -1.64
N SER A 308 -9.80 -11.01 -1.85
CA SER A 308 -9.91 -10.24 -3.09
C SER A 308 -8.76 -9.26 -3.22
N ARG A 309 -8.45 -8.52 -2.13
CA ARG A 309 -7.33 -7.59 -2.07
C ARG A 309 -6.00 -8.31 -2.34
N TRP A 310 -5.73 -9.42 -1.66
CA TRP A 310 -4.55 -10.25 -1.84
C TRP A 310 -4.40 -10.70 -3.30
N SER A 311 -5.48 -11.21 -3.89
CA SER A 311 -5.48 -11.63 -5.30
C SER A 311 -5.16 -10.48 -6.26
N GLN A 312 -5.65 -9.27 -5.97
CA GLN A 312 -5.35 -8.05 -6.73
C GLN A 312 -3.88 -7.62 -6.56
N GLU A 313 -3.34 -7.64 -5.35
CA GLU A 313 -1.93 -7.30 -5.09
C GLU A 313 -1.00 -8.28 -5.81
N MET A 314 -1.27 -9.60 -5.75
CA MET A 314 -0.49 -10.61 -6.48
C MET A 314 -0.58 -10.44 -7.99
N SER A 315 -1.75 -10.04 -8.50
CA SER A 315 -1.91 -9.69 -9.92
C SER A 315 -1.09 -8.45 -10.29
N THR A 316 -1.07 -7.45 -9.42
CA THR A 316 -0.30 -6.21 -9.62
C THR A 316 1.19 -6.48 -9.59
N MET A 317 1.70 -7.27 -8.63
CA MET A 317 3.10 -7.72 -8.60
C MET A 317 3.55 -8.27 -9.96
N LYS A 318 2.75 -9.15 -10.58
CA LYS A 318 3.06 -9.73 -11.90
C LYS A 318 3.03 -8.71 -13.03
N ARG A 319 2.17 -7.69 -12.94
CA ARG A 319 2.10 -6.61 -13.94
C ARG A 319 3.31 -5.66 -13.87
N GLN A 320 3.72 -5.31 -12.65
CA GLN A 320 4.84 -4.38 -12.36
C GLN A 320 6.20 -4.85 -12.90
N VAL A 321 6.29 -6.10 -13.35
CA VAL A 321 7.47 -6.61 -14.08
C VAL A 321 7.68 -5.90 -15.43
N ASN A 322 6.64 -5.31 -16.02
CA ASN A 322 6.73 -4.62 -17.31
C ASN A 322 6.70 -3.10 -17.18
N GLU A 323 6.70 -2.57 -15.96
CA GLU A 323 6.66 -1.14 -15.67
C GLU A 323 7.99 -0.73 -15.02
N ASP A 324 8.50 0.44 -15.40
CA ASP A 324 9.60 1.07 -14.68
C ASP A 324 9.03 1.74 -13.43
N GLY A 325 9.76 1.64 -12.32
CA GLY A 325 9.44 2.33 -11.08
C GLY A 325 9.66 1.49 -9.85
N VAL A 326 9.94 2.15 -8.73
CA VAL A 326 10.19 1.50 -7.43
C VAL A 326 9.06 0.58 -6.95
N THR A 327 7.82 0.78 -7.44
CA THR A 327 6.62 -0.02 -7.09
C THR A 327 6.86 -1.53 -7.16
N ARG A 328 7.72 -2.01 -8.08
CA ARG A 328 8.08 -3.44 -8.17
C ARG A 328 8.66 -3.99 -6.86
N PHE A 329 9.45 -3.19 -6.14
CA PHE A 329 10.14 -3.56 -4.91
C PHE A 329 9.22 -3.60 -3.69
N TYR A 330 8.13 -2.83 -3.69
CA TYR A 330 7.07 -2.91 -2.67
C TYR A 330 6.50 -4.33 -2.65
N TYR A 331 6.18 -4.87 -3.83
CA TYR A 331 5.59 -6.19 -3.97
C TYR A 331 6.57 -7.33 -3.72
N THR A 332 7.78 -7.23 -4.26
CA THR A 332 8.79 -8.29 -4.11
C THR A 332 9.38 -8.33 -2.72
N GLY A 333 9.54 -7.18 -2.05
CA GLY A 333 9.89 -7.13 -0.63
C GLY A 333 8.76 -7.67 0.27
N ALA A 334 7.51 -7.27 0.05
CA ALA A 334 6.38 -7.81 0.81
C ALA A 334 6.22 -9.33 0.61
N ALA A 335 6.39 -9.82 -0.62
CA ALA A 335 6.36 -11.26 -0.91
C ALA A 335 7.45 -12.01 -0.13
N GLN A 336 8.68 -11.48 -0.06
CA GLN A 336 9.75 -12.06 0.75
C GLN A 336 9.39 -12.09 2.24
N ALA A 337 8.82 -11.00 2.78
CA ALA A 337 8.37 -10.94 4.18
C ALA A 337 7.29 -12.00 4.50
N PHE A 338 6.27 -12.16 3.65
CA PHE A 338 5.26 -13.22 3.82
C PHE A 338 5.83 -14.65 3.68
N LEU A 339 6.91 -14.84 2.92
CA LEU A 339 7.61 -16.12 2.88
C LEU A 339 8.43 -16.35 4.16
N LEU A 340 9.04 -15.31 4.71
CA LEU A 340 9.76 -15.35 5.97
C LEU A 340 8.85 -15.70 7.15
N ASP A 341 7.59 -15.23 7.17
CA ASP A 341 6.60 -15.65 8.17
C ASP A 341 6.41 -17.17 8.20
N LYS A 342 6.46 -17.81 7.02
CA LYS A 342 6.31 -19.28 6.90
C LYS A 342 7.60 -20.02 7.23
N LEU A 343 8.75 -19.49 6.82
CA LEU A 343 10.02 -20.22 6.79
C LEU A 343 10.95 -19.90 7.98
N ALA A 344 10.83 -18.73 8.60
CA ALA A 344 11.72 -18.24 9.64
C ALA A 344 10.95 -17.45 10.72
N PRO A 345 10.18 -18.11 11.60
CA PRO A 345 9.48 -17.44 12.69
C PRO A 345 10.41 -16.54 13.52
N GLY A 346 10.02 -15.28 13.75
CA GLY A 346 10.80 -14.28 14.49
C GLY A 346 11.87 -13.55 13.67
N TRP A 347 11.86 -13.68 12.34
CA TRP A 347 12.77 -12.98 11.43
C TRP A 347 12.75 -11.44 11.57
N GLN A 348 11.62 -10.87 11.99
CA GLN A 348 11.42 -9.42 12.17
C GLN A 348 12.47 -8.81 13.11
N ALA A 349 12.90 -9.56 14.14
CA ALA A 349 13.91 -9.11 15.10
C ALA A 349 15.30 -8.87 14.45
N GLN A 350 15.57 -9.50 13.30
CA GLN A 350 16.83 -9.37 12.57
C GLN A 350 16.73 -8.35 11.43
N ALA A 351 15.54 -8.18 10.85
CA ALA A 351 15.34 -7.36 9.65
C ALA A 351 15.71 -5.88 9.82
N MET A 352 15.68 -5.36 11.06
CA MET A 352 16.09 -3.99 11.39
C MET A 352 17.60 -3.83 11.57
N ALA A 353 18.37 -4.92 11.66
CA ALA A 353 19.81 -4.83 11.85
C ALA A 353 20.50 -4.22 10.63
N ALA A 354 21.60 -3.49 10.91
CA ALA A 354 22.45 -2.93 9.88
C ALA A 354 23.04 -4.05 9.00
N GLY A 355 22.91 -3.91 7.67
CA GLY A 355 23.46 -4.86 6.71
C GLY A 355 22.73 -6.20 6.58
N VAL A 356 21.55 -6.36 7.19
CA VAL A 356 20.67 -7.53 6.97
C VAL A 356 19.56 -7.15 6.01
N PHE A 357 19.39 -7.87 4.91
CA PHE A 357 18.29 -7.64 3.96
C PHE A 357 17.34 -8.84 3.89
N LEU A 358 16.15 -8.63 3.31
CA LEU A 358 15.11 -9.66 3.24
C LEU A 358 15.58 -10.91 2.50
N GLU A 359 16.34 -10.72 1.41
CA GLU A 359 16.88 -11.83 0.63
C GLU A 359 17.95 -12.63 1.39
N ASP A 360 18.71 -12.00 2.29
CA ASP A 360 19.70 -12.70 3.12
C ASP A 360 18.99 -13.64 4.10
N LEU A 361 17.96 -13.13 4.77
CA LEU A 361 17.11 -13.89 5.69
C LEU A 361 16.41 -15.03 4.95
N LEU A 362 15.88 -14.75 3.75
CA LEU A 362 15.14 -15.73 2.96
C LEU A 362 16.08 -16.82 2.42
N ALA A 363 17.27 -16.47 1.96
CA ALA A 363 18.29 -17.42 1.53
C ALA A 363 18.69 -18.36 2.66
N ALA A 364 18.92 -17.81 3.87
CA ALA A 364 19.25 -18.59 5.05
C ALA A 364 18.10 -19.56 5.41
N ALA A 365 16.85 -19.09 5.39
CA ALA A 365 15.67 -19.91 5.66
C ALA A 365 15.41 -20.97 4.57
N ALA A 366 15.78 -20.65 3.33
CA ALA A 366 15.63 -21.52 2.17
C ALA A 366 16.76 -22.55 1.99
N GLY A 367 17.88 -22.38 2.70
CA GLY A 367 19.10 -23.17 2.50
C GLY A 367 19.75 -22.90 1.14
N ALA A 368 19.66 -21.67 0.64
CA ALA A 368 20.33 -21.23 -0.58
C ALA A 368 21.76 -20.75 -0.28
N ASP A 369 22.71 -21.03 -1.17
CA ASP A 369 24.04 -20.43 -1.08
C ASP A 369 23.92 -18.93 -1.40
N HIS A 370 24.19 -18.08 -0.41
CA HIS A 370 24.24 -16.62 -0.60
C HIS A 370 25.69 -16.19 -0.80
N ALA A 371 26.08 -15.88 -2.04
CA ALA A 371 27.28 -15.09 -2.27
C ALA A 371 27.03 -13.69 -1.71
N ARG A 372 27.79 -13.27 -0.69
CA ARG A 372 27.63 -11.97 -0.04
C ARG A 372 27.94 -10.82 -1.00
#